data_AF-A0A2D6L901-F1
#
_entry.id   AF-A0A2D6L901-F1
#
_cell.length_a   1.000
_cell.length_b   1.000
_cell.length_c   1.000
_cell.angle_alpha   90.00
_cell.angle_beta   90.00
_cell.angle_gamma   90.00
#
_symmetry.space_group_name_H-M   'P 1'
#
loop_
_entity.id
_entity.type
_entity.pdbx_description
1 polymer ?
#
loop_
_entity_poly.entity_id
_entity_poly.type
_entity_poly.pdbx_seq_one_letter_code
_entity_poly.pdbx_strand_id
1 'polypeptide(L)'
;MQPLALTISILVIALAAIIALQQASRDDFELQHGNNTVTEDIMKQNEQTSPQKDGSEQGGALSTRNISVTDGVKHSVPLDEIISGGVGKDDIPPIDNPKFISVKKAEEWLKDDEPGIAFSHKGTHRFYPYQILVWHEIVNDTVEEMRILASYCPLCLTGVVFDPLVHGERVEFGTSGKLWKSNLVMYDRKTESLWSQVLGEAIAGEMTGTTLTLLPSDQLRFGEWKKQFPDGDVLSRDTGNAKFYGHSPYGDLFSVTNTALSFARPDDTRLPHDAFIFGIIVDNKAKAYHVDAIKKKGEVVDTFNGETFVLRHNKDLDVVRMFKKLPNGGEERIVPVSGFWFSWAVAHPETELHK
;
A
#
# COMPACT_ATOMS: atom_id res chain seq x y z
N MET A 1 50.91 10.26 -26.12
CA MET A 1 49.57 10.42 -26.73
C MET A 1 48.80 9.11 -26.52
N GLN A 2 48.07 8.96 -25.42
CA GLN A 2 47.25 7.77 -25.16
C GLN A 2 46.16 7.90 -24.05
N PRO A 3 45.69 9.09 -23.59
CA PRO A 3 44.54 9.14 -22.68
C PRO A 3 43.19 9.40 -23.37
N LEU A 4 43.15 9.80 -24.66
CA LEU A 4 41.90 10.23 -25.30
C LEU A 4 41.01 9.07 -25.79
N ALA A 5 41.61 7.92 -26.14
CA ALA A 5 40.87 6.78 -26.72
C ALA A 5 40.07 5.99 -25.65
N LEU A 6 40.53 5.99 -24.39
CA LEU A 6 39.87 5.27 -23.30
C LEU A 6 38.59 5.99 -22.85
N THR A 7 38.61 7.32 -22.79
CA THR A 7 37.46 8.15 -22.38
C THR A 7 36.32 8.08 -23.38
N ILE A 8 36.63 8.03 -24.69
CA ILE A 8 35.61 7.89 -25.75
C ILE A 8 34.96 6.50 -25.70
N SER A 9 35.74 5.45 -25.41
CA SER A 9 35.21 4.08 -25.32
C SER A 9 34.26 3.90 -24.12
N ILE A 10 34.56 4.51 -22.98
CA ILE A 10 33.68 4.50 -21.79
C ILE A 10 32.39 5.28 -22.07
N LEU A 11 32.47 6.42 -22.77
CA LEU A 11 31.30 7.23 -23.10
C LEU A 11 30.35 6.51 -24.08
N VAL A 12 30.88 5.77 -25.05
CA VAL A 12 30.07 5.00 -26.01
C VAL A 12 29.41 3.80 -25.35
N ILE A 13 30.08 3.12 -24.42
CA ILE A 13 29.49 2.02 -23.64
C ILE A 13 28.41 2.55 -22.69
N ALA A 14 28.64 3.71 -22.04
CA ALA A 14 27.64 4.35 -21.20
C ALA A 14 26.41 4.81 -22.01
N LEU A 15 26.62 5.36 -23.21
CA LEU A 15 25.53 5.79 -24.08
C LEU A 15 24.73 4.60 -24.63
N ALA A 16 25.40 3.50 -24.99
CA ALA A 16 24.75 2.27 -25.41
C ALA A 16 23.98 1.60 -24.26
N ALA A 17 24.50 1.64 -23.03
CA ALA A 17 23.79 1.17 -21.84
C ALA A 17 22.56 2.04 -21.53
N ILE A 18 22.65 3.36 -21.69
CA ILE A 18 21.51 4.28 -21.53
C ILE A 18 20.44 4.02 -22.60
N ILE A 19 20.82 3.81 -23.86
CA ILE A 19 19.88 3.49 -24.93
C ILE A 19 19.26 2.10 -24.72
N ALA A 20 20.02 1.12 -24.24
CA ALA A 20 19.51 -0.20 -23.90
C ALA A 20 18.56 -0.16 -22.69
N LEU A 21 18.83 0.67 -21.68
CA LEU A 21 17.92 0.95 -20.56
C LEU A 21 16.63 1.65 -21.03
N GLN A 22 16.73 2.60 -21.96
CA GLN A 22 15.57 3.27 -22.57
C GLN A 22 14.76 2.36 -23.50
N GLN A 23 15.37 1.32 -24.08
CA GLN A 23 14.67 0.33 -24.91
C GLN A 23 14.09 -0.81 -24.07
N ALA A 24 14.71 -1.17 -22.94
CA ALA A 24 14.18 -2.14 -21.99
C ALA A 24 13.02 -1.57 -21.15
N SER A 25 12.93 -0.24 -20.98
CA SER A 25 11.80 0.44 -20.36
C SER A 25 10.58 0.61 -21.30
N ARG A 26 10.53 -0.07 -22.45
CA ARG A 26 9.41 0.04 -23.41
C ARG A 26 8.33 -1.03 -23.26
N ASP A 27 8.52 -2.01 -22.37
CA ASP A 27 7.46 -2.96 -22.00
C ASP A 27 6.62 -2.41 -20.83
N ASP A 28 6.30 -1.12 -20.90
CA ASP A 28 5.38 -0.46 -19.97
C ASP A 28 3.94 -0.75 -20.41
N PHE A 29 3.06 -1.01 -19.44
CA PHE A 29 1.62 -0.99 -19.64
C PHE A 29 1.20 0.40 -20.16
N GLU A 30 1.05 0.53 -21.48
CA GLU A 30 0.64 1.78 -22.15
C GLU A 30 -0.84 2.05 -21.84
N LEU A 31 -1.09 3.11 -21.08
CA LEU A 31 -2.43 3.62 -20.82
C LEU A 31 -2.87 4.45 -22.03
N GLN A 32 -3.85 3.97 -22.79
CA GLN A 32 -4.38 4.66 -23.97
C GLN A 32 -5.65 5.46 -23.65
N HIS A 33 -5.88 6.54 -24.40
CA HIS A 33 -6.99 7.47 -24.19
C HIS A 33 -8.10 7.26 -25.23
N GLY A 34 -8.97 6.27 -25.01
CA GLY A 34 -10.17 6.00 -25.82
C GLY A 34 -11.48 6.44 -25.15
N ASN A 35 -12.58 6.37 -25.89
CA ASN A 35 -13.92 6.66 -25.37
C ASN A 35 -14.51 5.43 -24.64
N ASN A 36 -15.08 5.66 -23.44
CA ASN A 36 -15.61 4.62 -22.56
C ASN A 36 -16.80 3.85 -23.16
N THR A 37 -16.79 2.52 -23.06
CA THR A 37 -17.99 1.68 -23.24
C THR A 37 -18.31 0.95 -21.93
N VAL A 38 -19.48 1.22 -21.34
CA VAL A 38 -19.96 0.51 -20.14
C VAL A 38 -20.56 -0.82 -20.58
N THR A 39 -20.12 -1.93 -20.00
CA THR A 39 -20.66 -3.27 -20.29
C THR A 39 -21.44 -3.80 -19.07
N GLU A 40 -22.75 -3.97 -19.20
CA GLU A 40 -23.66 -4.48 -18.14
C GLU A 40 -23.55 -6.01 -17.91
N ASP A 41 -22.68 -6.74 -18.61
CA ASP A 41 -22.79 -8.20 -18.75
C ASP A 41 -22.06 -9.07 -17.71
N ILE A 42 -21.40 -8.50 -16.70
CA ILE A 42 -20.63 -9.32 -15.73
C ILE A 42 -21.53 -10.01 -14.68
N MET A 43 -22.78 -9.59 -14.51
CA MET A 43 -23.69 -10.14 -13.48
C MET A 43 -24.34 -11.50 -13.85
N LYS A 44 -24.24 -11.99 -15.10
CA LYS A 44 -25.06 -13.13 -15.57
C LYS A 44 -24.34 -14.47 -15.77
N GLN A 45 -23.01 -14.55 -15.69
CA GLN A 45 -22.30 -15.79 -16.02
C GLN A 45 -21.98 -16.73 -14.84
N ASN A 46 -22.22 -16.34 -13.58
CA ASN A 46 -21.78 -17.12 -12.40
C ASN A 46 -22.89 -17.88 -11.65
N GLU A 47 -24.11 -18.00 -12.18
CA GLU A 47 -25.17 -18.82 -11.57
C GLU A 47 -25.13 -20.31 -11.92
N GLN A 48 -24.19 -20.76 -12.75
CA GLN A 48 -24.09 -22.17 -13.15
C GLN A 48 -22.70 -22.75 -12.93
N THR A 49 -22.32 -22.94 -11.67
CA THR A 49 -21.60 -24.13 -11.17
C THR A 49 -21.35 -23.99 -9.67
N SER A 50 -22.10 -24.74 -8.86
CA SER A 50 -21.73 -25.06 -7.48
C SER A 50 -21.41 -26.54 -7.39
N PRO A 51 -20.36 -26.91 -6.63
CA PRO A 51 -20.54 -27.87 -5.56
C PRO A 51 -20.01 -27.38 -4.19
N GLN A 52 -20.58 -27.97 -3.14
CA GLN A 52 -20.43 -27.65 -1.72
C GLN A 52 -19.03 -27.88 -1.12
N LYS A 53 -18.58 -26.85 -0.37
CA LYS A 53 -17.81 -26.80 0.91
C LYS A 53 -16.71 -27.84 1.22
N ASP A 54 -15.50 -27.34 1.48
CA ASP A 54 -14.86 -27.40 2.81
C ASP A 54 -13.78 -26.30 3.01
N GLY A 55 -13.54 -25.92 4.26
CA GLY A 55 -12.39 -25.16 4.84
C GLY A 55 -11.58 -24.10 4.06
N SER A 56 -11.59 -22.87 4.59
CA SER A 56 -10.47 -21.89 4.63
C SER A 56 -9.87 -21.31 3.34
N GLU A 57 -10.68 -20.83 2.40
CA GLU A 57 -10.21 -19.91 1.35
C GLU A 57 -11.15 -18.71 1.23
N GLN A 58 -10.83 -17.62 1.94
CA GLN A 58 -11.42 -16.31 1.63
C GLN A 58 -10.52 -15.62 0.61
N GLY A 59 -10.74 -15.90 -0.67
CA GLY A 59 -10.30 -15.01 -1.75
C GLY A 59 -11.00 -13.66 -1.59
N GLY A 60 -10.30 -12.57 -1.87
CA GLY A 60 -10.79 -11.20 -1.65
C GLY A 60 -12.16 -10.95 -2.29
N ALA A 61 -12.96 -10.12 -1.65
CA ALA A 61 -14.30 -9.75 -2.12
C ALA A 61 -14.24 -9.02 -3.47
N LEU A 62 -15.31 -9.05 -4.25
CA LEU A 62 -15.41 -8.22 -5.47
C LEU A 62 -15.77 -6.78 -5.06
N SER A 63 -15.09 -5.81 -5.67
CA SER A 63 -15.44 -4.40 -5.56
C SER A 63 -16.80 -4.13 -6.20
N THR A 64 -17.52 -3.13 -5.69
CA THR A 64 -18.79 -2.69 -6.26
C THR A 64 -18.63 -1.51 -7.21
N ARG A 65 -17.39 -1.11 -7.54
CA ARG A 65 -17.15 -0.05 -8.52
C ARG A 65 -17.59 -0.53 -9.90
N ASN A 66 -18.11 0.40 -10.70
CA ASN A 66 -18.47 0.09 -12.09
C ASN A 66 -17.20 -0.18 -12.90
N ILE A 67 -17.18 -1.30 -13.60
CA ILE A 67 -16.09 -1.67 -14.50
C ILE A 67 -16.45 -1.22 -15.92
N SER A 68 -15.54 -0.48 -16.54
CA SER A 68 -15.64 -0.06 -17.93
C SER A 68 -14.53 -0.71 -18.76
N VAL A 69 -14.70 -0.72 -20.08
CA VAL A 69 -13.65 -1.13 -21.02
C VAL A 69 -13.36 0.02 -21.97
N THR A 70 -12.08 0.39 -22.06
CA THR A 70 -11.58 1.37 -23.02
C THR A 70 -10.41 0.74 -23.76
N ASP A 71 -10.50 0.67 -25.09
CA ASP A 71 -9.47 0.07 -25.96
C ASP A 71 -9.03 -1.35 -25.54
N GLY A 72 -9.97 -2.15 -25.04
CA GLY A 72 -9.72 -3.53 -24.59
C GLY A 72 -9.19 -3.64 -23.16
N VAL A 73 -8.91 -2.53 -22.48
CA VAL A 73 -8.46 -2.51 -21.08
C VAL A 73 -9.67 -2.35 -20.16
N LYS A 74 -9.88 -3.32 -19.26
CA LYS A 74 -10.83 -3.17 -18.14
C LYS A 74 -10.28 -2.18 -17.14
N HIS A 75 -11.15 -1.33 -16.58
CA HIS A 75 -10.79 -0.39 -15.51
C HIS A 75 -11.99 -0.02 -14.62
N SER A 76 -11.73 0.25 -13.35
CA SER A 76 -12.73 0.72 -12.36
C SER A 76 -12.54 2.20 -11.98
N VAL A 77 -11.54 2.85 -12.57
CA VAL A 77 -11.23 4.28 -12.45
C VAL A 77 -10.82 4.82 -13.83
N PRO A 78 -11.02 6.12 -14.13
CA PRO A 78 -10.59 6.68 -15.41
C PRO A 78 -9.08 6.48 -15.62
N LEU A 79 -8.69 5.94 -16.79
CA LEU A 79 -7.30 5.59 -17.09
C LEU A 79 -6.36 6.82 -17.09
N ASP A 80 -6.88 8.00 -17.42
CA ASP A 80 -6.16 9.28 -17.37
C ASP A 80 -5.90 9.80 -15.95
N GLU A 81 -6.56 9.23 -14.94
CA GLU A 81 -6.24 9.49 -13.54
C GLU A 81 -5.11 8.60 -12.99
N ILE A 82 -4.69 7.57 -13.73
CA ILE A 82 -3.54 6.74 -13.40
C ILE A 82 -2.31 7.38 -14.07
N ILE A 83 -1.56 8.16 -13.29
CA ILE A 83 -0.46 8.97 -13.81
C ILE A 83 0.91 8.36 -13.48
N SER A 84 1.96 8.75 -14.22
CA SER A 84 3.33 8.41 -13.85
C SER A 84 3.78 9.20 -12.61
N GLY A 85 4.45 8.52 -11.68
CA GLY A 85 5.16 9.12 -10.56
C GLY A 85 6.57 9.63 -10.90
N GLY A 86 6.97 9.56 -12.18
CA GLY A 86 8.30 9.99 -12.65
C GLY A 86 9.37 8.90 -12.63
N VAL A 87 9.00 7.65 -12.37
CA VAL A 87 9.85 6.45 -12.41
C VAL A 87 9.15 5.35 -13.21
N GLY A 88 9.91 4.43 -13.78
CA GLY A 88 9.40 3.26 -14.50
C GLY A 88 9.00 2.12 -13.57
N LYS A 89 8.50 1.04 -14.18
CA LYS A 89 8.19 -0.22 -13.50
C LYS A 89 9.43 -0.77 -12.80
N ASP A 90 9.32 -1.09 -11.51
CA ASP A 90 10.38 -1.60 -10.63
C ASP A 90 11.67 -0.74 -10.52
N ASP A 91 11.66 0.51 -11.01
CA ASP A 91 12.74 1.49 -10.74
C ASP A 91 12.89 1.79 -9.23
N ILE A 92 11.78 1.63 -8.49
CA ILE A 92 11.75 1.48 -7.04
C ILE A 92 11.71 -0.03 -6.75
N PRO A 93 12.86 -0.69 -6.54
CA PRO A 93 12.93 -2.14 -6.61
C PRO A 93 12.17 -2.78 -5.43
N PRO A 94 11.17 -3.65 -5.66
CA PRO A 94 10.54 -4.39 -4.57
C PRO A 94 11.55 -5.34 -3.87
N ILE A 95 11.29 -5.67 -2.61
CA ILE A 95 12.08 -6.69 -1.88
C ILE A 95 11.36 -8.03 -1.96
N ASP A 96 11.86 -8.93 -2.80
CA ASP A 96 11.25 -10.25 -3.03
C ASP A 96 11.86 -11.37 -2.17
N ASN A 97 13.05 -11.13 -1.63
CA ASN A 97 13.75 -12.08 -0.77
C ASN A 97 14.22 -11.35 0.50
N PRO A 98 13.29 -10.93 1.38
CA PRO A 98 13.63 -10.14 2.55
C PRO A 98 14.52 -10.95 3.50
N LYS A 99 15.53 -10.28 4.03
CA LYS A 99 16.40 -10.81 5.09
C LYS A 99 16.10 -10.09 6.38
N PHE A 100 16.15 -10.82 7.48
CA PHE A 100 15.84 -10.28 8.79
C PHE A 100 17.02 -10.40 9.74
N ILE A 101 17.08 -9.48 10.69
CA ILE A 101 18.08 -9.41 11.75
C ILE A 101 17.38 -9.24 13.10
N SER A 102 18.07 -9.60 14.18
CA SER A 102 17.55 -9.38 15.53
C SER A 102 17.43 -7.90 15.87
N VAL A 103 16.53 -7.59 16.82
CA VAL A 103 16.40 -6.26 17.44
C VAL A 103 17.77 -5.67 17.82
N LYS A 104 18.60 -6.44 18.53
CA LYS A 104 19.93 -5.99 18.99
C LYS A 104 20.82 -5.48 17.84
N LYS A 105 20.79 -6.14 16.69
CA LYS A 105 21.58 -5.73 15.52
C LYS A 105 20.94 -4.53 14.81
N ALA A 106 19.61 -4.46 14.81
CA ALA A 106 18.90 -3.31 14.26
C ALA A 106 19.17 -2.02 15.05
N GLU A 107 19.30 -2.09 16.38
CA GLU A 107 19.63 -0.94 17.25
C GLU A 107 20.94 -0.24 16.90
N GLU A 108 21.85 -0.88 16.16
CA GLU A 108 23.08 -0.26 15.67
C GLU A 108 22.82 0.86 14.65
N TRP A 109 21.64 0.89 14.01
CA TRP A 109 21.31 1.84 12.95
C TRP A 109 19.86 2.34 12.92
N LEU A 110 18.94 1.66 13.61
CA LEU A 110 17.51 1.99 13.71
C LEU A 110 17.25 2.61 15.08
N LYS A 111 16.88 3.89 15.12
CA LYS A 111 16.58 4.61 16.36
C LYS A 111 15.17 4.30 16.86
N ASP A 112 14.94 4.54 18.14
CA ASP A 112 13.67 4.22 18.80
C ASP A 112 12.48 5.01 18.26
N ASP A 113 12.71 6.22 17.75
CA ASP A 113 11.68 7.08 17.18
C ASP A 113 11.34 6.75 15.72
N GLU A 114 12.09 5.86 15.07
CA GLU A 114 11.88 5.47 13.68
C GLU A 114 10.59 4.65 13.52
N PRO A 115 9.66 5.08 12.64
CA PRO A 115 8.42 4.36 12.41
C PRO A 115 8.60 3.17 11.44
N GLY A 116 7.66 2.25 11.50
CA GLY A 116 7.58 1.11 10.58
C GLY A 116 6.24 0.40 10.66
N ILE A 117 6.06 -0.56 9.75
CA ILE A 117 4.96 -1.52 9.82
C ILE A 117 5.38 -2.65 10.75
N ALA A 118 4.52 -2.98 11.70
CA ALA A 118 4.63 -4.16 12.54
C ALA A 118 3.58 -5.18 12.13
N PHE A 119 4.02 -6.40 11.85
CA PHE A 119 3.16 -7.53 11.53
C PHE A 119 3.47 -8.71 12.45
N SER A 120 2.48 -9.52 12.77
CA SER A 120 2.65 -10.67 13.65
C SER A 120 1.77 -11.82 13.21
N HIS A 121 2.36 -12.99 13.05
CA HIS A 121 1.64 -14.21 12.69
C HIS A 121 2.25 -15.42 13.40
N LYS A 122 1.41 -16.19 14.09
CA LYS A 122 1.78 -17.44 14.79
C LYS A 122 3.04 -17.36 15.69
N GLY A 123 3.26 -16.21 16.34
CA GLY A 123 4.40 -16.00 17.24
C GLY A 123 5.66 -15.43 16.56
N THR A 124 5.67 -15.27 15.24
CA THR A 124 6.72 -14.55 14.51
C THR A 124 6.31 -13.10 14.34
N HIS A 125 7.19 -12.20 14.75
CA HIS A 125 6.95 -10.76 14.81
C HIS A 125 7.93 -10.06 13.88
N ARG A 126 7.40 -9.36 12.87
CA ARG A 126 8.17 -8.64 11.86
C ARG A 126 8.04 -7.14 12.05
N PHE A 127 9.14 -6.42 11.92
CA PHE A 127 9.17 -4.96 11.80
C PHE A 127 9.81 -4.55 10.47
N TYR A 128 9.10 -3.75 9.70
CA TYR A 128 9.54 -3.22 8.40
C TYR A 128 9.76 -1.70 8.53
N PRO A 129 11.01 -1.23 8.73
CA PRO A 129 11.30 0.18 8.97
C PRO A 129 10.98 1.06 7.75
N TYR A 130 10.38 2.23 7.97
CA TYR A 130 10.10 3.19 6.90
C TYR A 130 11.35 3.72 6.21
N GLN A 131 12.47 3.81 6.92
CA GLN A 131 13.75 4.19 6.31
C GLN A 131 14.27 3.16 5.28
N ILE A 132 13.73 1.93 5.26
CA ILE A 132 13.95 0.94 4.19
C ILE A 132 12.78 1.01 3.20
N LEU A 133 11.54 0.95 3.70
CA LEU A 133 10.35 0.89 2.83
C LEU A 133 10.21 2.11 1.92
N VAL A 134 10.70 3.29 2.31
CA VAL A 134 10.74 4.46 1.43
C VAL A 134 11.55 4.24 0.15
N TRP A 135 12.48 3.29 0.12
CA TRP A 135 13.31 2.99 -1.07
C TRP A 135 12.79 1.83 -1.91
N HIS A 136 11.77 1.12 -1.42
CA HIS A 136 11.36 -0.17 -1.96
C HIS A 136 9.85 -0.26 -2.18
N GLU A 137 9.06 0.45 -1.36
CA GLU A 137 7.59 0.53 -1.33
C GLU A 137 6.86 -0.81 -1.13
N ILE A 138 7.46 -1.95 -1.48
CA ILE A 138 6.89 -3.29 -1.48
C ILE A 138 7.90 -4.30 -0.92
N VAL A 139 7.41 -5.17 -0.05
CA VAL A 139 8.11 -6.38 0.41
C VAL A 139 7.17 -7.57 0.23
N ASN A 140 7.56 -8.50 -0.64
CA ASN A 140 6.93 -9.81 -0.76
C ASN A 140 7.59 -10.75 0.26
N ASP A 141 6.92 -10.99 1.40
CA ASP A 141 7.47 -11.75 2.53
C ASP A 141 6.70 -13.06 2.76
N THR A 142 7.30 -13.98 3.50
CA THR A 142 6.66 -15.20 4.02
C THR A 142 6.92 -15.30 5.52
N VAL A 143 5.84 -15.32 6.30
CA VAL A 143 5.89 -15.40 7.77
C VAL A 143 5.13 -16.65 8.21
N GLU A 144 5.82 -17.63 8.79
CA GLU A 144 5.22 -18.91 9.19
C GLU A 144 4.36 -19.53 8.07
N GLU A 145 4.95 -19.64 6.87
CA GLU A 145 4.34 -20.17 5.63
C GLU A 145 3.25 -19.28 4.99
N MET A 146 2.79 -18.24 5.69
CA MET A 146 1.85 -17.26 5.14
C MET A 146 2.61 -16.26 4.26
N ARG A 147 2.30 -16.23 2.96
CA ARG A 147 2.74 -15.12 2.10
C ARG A 147 1.98 -13.86 2.46
N ILE A 148 2.70 -12.75 2.53
CA ILE A 148 2.14 -11.43 2.76
C ILE A 148 2.74 -10.43 1.77
N LEU A 149 1.98 -9.39 1.49
CA LEU A 149 2.43 -8.19 0.78
C LEU A 149 2.46 -7.04 1.78
N ALA A 150 3.65 -6.65 2.24
CA ALA A 150 3.81 -5.42 3.01
C ALA A 150 4.10 -4.27 2.04
N SER A 151 3.29 -3.22 2.08
CA SER A 151 3.38 -2.09 1.16
C SER A 151 3.40 -0.76 1.91
N TYR A 152 4.11 0.22 1.38
CA TYR A 152 4.24 1.57 1.95
C TYR A 152 4.27 2.62 0.85
N CYS A 153 3.30 3.54 0.88
CA CYS A 153 3.30 4.75 0.07
C CYS A 153 3.87 5.91 0.90
N PRO A 154 5.09 6.38 0.59
CA PRO A 154 5.73 7.46 1.36
C PRO A 154 5.04 8.81 1.19
N LEU A 155 4.42 9.08 0.03
CA LEU A 155 3.65 10.32 -0.20
C LEU A 155 2.46 10.47 0.76
N CYS A 156 1.84 9.34 1.10
CA CYS A 156 0.56 9.32 1.83
C CYS A 156 0.72 8.80 3.27
N LEU A 157 1.94 8.48 3.71
CA LEU A 157 2.22 7.76 4.96
C LEU A 157 1.33 6.50 5.12
N THR A 158 1.03 5.84 4.00
CA THR A 158 0.10 4.70 3.97
C THR A 158 0.87 3.41 3.98
N GLY A 159 0.84 2.71 5.11
CA GLY A 159 1.47 1.41 5.33
C GLY A 159 0.40 0.34 5.54
N VAL A 160 0.41 -0.68 4.69
CA VAL A 160 -0.65 -1.71 4.63
C VAL A 160 -0.05 -3.08 4.36
N VAL A 161 -0.56 -4.11 5.05
CA VAL A 161 -0.21 -5.51 4.80
C VAL A 161 -1.42 -6.23 4.22
N PHE A 162 -1.23 -6.93 3.11
CA PHE A 162 -2.28 -7.70 2.42
C PHE A 162 -1.96 -9.19 2.40
N ASP A 163 -3.01 -10.01 2.30
CA ASP A 163 -2.91 -11.38 1.80
C ASP A 163 -2.91 -11.31 0.26
N PRO A 164 -1.80 -11.65 -0.42
CA PRO A 164 -1.68 -11.54 -1.87
C PRO A 164 -2.36 -12.70 -2.61
N LEU A 165 -3.52 -13.14 -2.12
CA LEU A 165 -4.34 -14.20 -2.72
C LEU A 165 -5.32 -13.59 -3.73
N VAL A 166 -5.06 -13.83 -5.01
CA VAL A 166 -5.87 -13.34 -6.14
C VAL A 166 -6.49 -14.56 -6.83
N HIS A 167 -7.83 -14.66 -6.76
CA HIS A 167 -8.60 -15.78 -7.34
C HIS A 167 -8.05 -17.19 -6.97
N GLY A 168 -7.67 -17.38 -5.70
CA GLY A 168 -7.16 -18.65 -5.19
C GLY A 168 -5.67 -18.88 -5.43
N GLU A 169 -4.96 -17.94 -6.06
CA GLU A 169 -3.52 -18.04 -6.28
C GLU A 169 -2.75 -16.94 -5.56
N ARG A 170 -1.64 -17.32 -4.92
CA ARG A 170 -0.74 -16.36 -4.29
C ARG A 170 0.17 -15.75 -5.35
N VAL A 171 0.06 -14.44 -5.55
CA VAL A 171 0.86 -13.69 -6.55
C VAL A 171 1.91 -12.81 -5.87
N GLU A 172 2.89 -12.37 -6.63
CA GLU A 172 3.89 -11.39 -6.20
C GLU A 172 3.58 -10.03 -6.83
N PHE A 173 3.85 -8.97 -6.10
CA PHE A 173 3.61 -7.60 -6.54
C PHE A 173 4.93 -6.86 -6.77
N GLY A 174 4.92 -5.93 -7.72
CA GLY A 174 6.00 -4.99 -7.97
C GLY A 174 5.51 -3.55 -7.98
N THR A 175 6.45 -2.61 -8.07
CA THR A 175 6.12 -1.17 -8.13
C THR A 175 5.86 -0.79 -9.58
N SER A 176 4.72 -0.16 -9.87
CA SER A 176 4.38 0.17 -11.26
C SER A 176 5.02 1.48 -11.73
N GLY A 177 5.56 2.28 -10.81
CA GLY A 177 5.96 3.66 -11.07
C GLY A 177 4.78 4.63 -11.29
N LYS A 178 3.54 4.16 -11.08
CA LYS A 178 2.31 4.95 -11.29
C LYS A 178 1.64 5.33 -9.96
N LEU A 179 0.81 6.36 -10.02
CA LEU A 179 0.01 6.86 -8.92
C LEU A 179 -1.45 6.98 -9.34
N TRP A 180 -2.37 6.72 -8.40
CA TRP A 180 -3.78 7.08 -8.52
C TRP A 180 -4.18 7.85 -7.27
N LYS A 181 -4.65 9.09 -7.44
CA LYS A 181 -4.96 10.04 -6.34
C LYS A 181 -3.81 10.16 -5.32
N SER A 182 -2.59 10.34 -5.83
CA SER A 182 -1.31 10.43 -5.08
C SER A 182 -0.86 9.16 -4.38
N ASN A 183 -1.68 8.12 -4.35
CA ASN A 183 -1.35 6.88 -3.69
C ASN A 183 -0.68 5.89 -4.65
N LEU A 184 0.16 5.03 -4.09
CA LEU A 184 0.90 4.00 -4.81
C LEU A 184 -0.04 3.11 -5.64
N VAL A 185 0.30 2.95 -6.92
CA VAL A 185 -0.24 1.88 -7.76
C VAL A 185 0.80 0.77 -7.85
N MET A 186 0.42 -0.41 -7.41
CA MET A 186 1.21 -1.64 -7.52
C MET A 186 0.83 -2.35 -8.82
N TYR A 187 1.60 -3.35 -9.23
CA TYR A 187 1.16 -4.29 -10.25
C TYR A 187 1.38 -5.72 -9.78
N ASP A 188 0.52 -6.66 -10.17
CA ASP A 188 0.79 -8.08 -9.95
C ASP A 188 1.61 -8.64 -11.11
N ARG A 189 2.64 -9.43 -10.81
CA ARG A 189 3.57 -9.95 -11.83
C ARG A 189 2.97 -11.01 -12.74
N LYS A 190 1.80 -11.54 -12.39
CA LYS A 190 1.18 -12.64 -13.13
C LYS A 190 0.34 -12.15 -14.30
N THR A 191 -0.49 -11.12 -14.07
CA THR A 191 -1.45 -10.59 -15.04
C THR A 191 -1.11 -9.16 -15.47
N GLU A 192 -0.14 -8.54 -14.81
CA GLU A 192 0.25 -7.14 -15.02
C GLU A 192 -0.89 -6.15 -14.77
N SER A 193 -1.93 -6.56 -14.03
CA SER A 193 -3.00 -5.66 -13.63
C SER A 193 -2.46 -4.63 -12.64
N LEU A 194 -3.02 -3.43 -12.68
CA LEU A 194 -2.67 -2.32 -11.81
C LEU A 194 -3.58 -2.30 -10.58
N TRP A 195 -3.00 -2.20 -9.39
CA TRP A 195 -3.69 -2.29 -8.11
C TRP A 195 -3.49 -1.01 -7.30
N SER A 196 -4.58 -0.38 -6.88
CA SER A 196 -4.53 0.73 -5.94
C SER A 196 -4.24 0.21 -4.54
N GLN A 197 -3.13 0.66 -3.93
CA GLN A 197 -2.80 0.28 -2.56
C GLN A 197 -3.87 0.75 -1.56
N VAL A 198 -4.29 2.01 -1.62
CA VAL A 198 -5.28 2.56 -0.67
C VAL A 198 -6.63 1.83 -0.71
N LEU A 199 -7.01 1.27 -1.85
CA LEU A 199 -8.23 0.48 -1.98
C LEU A 199 -8.03 -1.01 -1.72
N GLY A 200 -6.80 -1.51 -1.88
CA GLY A 200 -6.53 -2.93 -2.01
C GLY A 200 -7.26 -3.54 -3.22
N GLU A 201 -7.44 -2.80 -4.31
CA GLU A 201 -8.26 -3.22 -5.47
C GLU A 201 -7.49 -3.10 -6.77
N ALA A 202 -7.65 -4.07 -7.68
CA ALA A 202 -7.23 -3.94 -9.07
C ALA A 202 -8.10 -2.89 -9.78
N ILE A 203 -7.48 -1.79 -10.22
CA ILE A 203 -8.16 -0.65 -10.84
C ILE A 203 -8.06 -0.62 -12.36
N ALA A 204 -7.12 -1.37 -12.95
CA ALA A 204 -6.99 -1.55 -14.40
C ALA A 204 -6.33 -2.88 -14.74
N GLY A 205 -6.65 -3.45 -15.90
CA GLY A 205 -6.12 -4.74 -16.37
C GLY A 205 -7.06 -5.92 -16.11
N GLU A 206 -6.57 -7.14 -16.34
CA GLU A 206 -7.38 -8.36 -16.32
C GLU A 206 -8.14 -8.57 -15.01
N MET A 207 -7.49 -8.28 -13.88
CA MET A 207 -8.01 -8.49 -12.53
C MET A 207 -8.92 -7.37 -12.02
N THR A 208 -9.23 -6.35 -12.83
CA THR A 208 -10.01 -5.17 -12.41
C THR A 208 -11.25 -5.55 -11.59
N GLY A 209 -11.43 -4.89 -10.44
CA GLY A 209 -12.52 -5.13 -9.49
C GLY A 209 -12.22 -6.21 -8.43
N THR A 210 -11.13 -6.96 -8.56
CA THR A 210 -10.67 -7.90 -7.52
C THR A 210 -10.06 -7.13 -6.35
N THR A 211 -10.34 -7.54 -5.11
CA THR A 211 -9.73 -6.94 -3.91
C THR A 211 -8.75 -7.88 -3.21
N LEU A 212 -7.88 -7.30 -2.38
CA LEU A 212 -6.95 -7.98 -1.49
C LEU A 212 -7.46 -7.88 -0.05
N THR A 213 -7.35 -8.97 0.70
CA THR A 213 -7.69 -8.99 2.12
C THR A 213 -6.62 -8.28 2.94
N LEU A 214 -7.02 -7.31 3.76
CA LEU A 214 -6.14 -6.63 4.72
C LEU A 214 -5.76 -7.58 5.86
N LEU A 215 -4.47 -7.64 6.18
CA LEU A 215 -3.95 -8.42 7.31
C LEU A 215 -3.66 -7.51 8.52
N PRO A 216 -3.98 -7.96 9.76
CA PRO A 216 -3.70 -7.21 10.98
C PRO A 216 -2.25 -6.75 11.14
N SER A 217 -2.03 -5.45 10.94
CA SER A 217 -0.76 -4.77 11.17
C SER A 217 -0.95 -3.50 12.00
N ASP A 218 0.14 -3.00 12.56
CA ASP A 218 0.20 -1.69 13.20
C ASP A 218 1.27 -0.83 12.52
N GLN A 219 1.07 0.48 12.46
CA GLN A 219 2.16 1.43 12.20
C GLN A 219 2.61 2.00 13.54
N LEU A 220 3.84 1.71 13.97
CA LEU A 220 4.37 2.20 15.24
C LEU A 220 5.87 2.44 15.20
N ARG A 221 6.39 3.07 16.26
CA ARG A 221 7.81 3.36 16.44
C ARG A 221 8.56 2.11 16.87
N PHE A 222 9.78 1.95 16.37
CA PHE A 222 10.64 0.81 16.67
C PHE A 222 10.85 0.62 18.18
N GLY A 223 11.03 1.71 18.92
CA GLY A 223 11.22 1.69 20.37
C GLY A 223 10.05 1.09 21.13
N GLU A 224 8.81 1.33 20.70
CA GLU A 224 7.63 0.74 21.33
C GLU A 224 7.42 -0.71 20.88
N TRP A 225 7.72 -1.01 19.62
CA TRP A 225 7.62 -2.37 19.09
C TRP A 225 8.58 -3.33 19.78
N LYS A 226 9.86 -2.95 19.91
CA LYS A 226 10.90 -3.81 20.49
C LYS A 226 10.71 -4.09 21.98
N LYS A 227 9.99 -3.22 22.72
CA LYS A 227 9.60 -3.48 24.11
C LYS A 227 8.64 -4.67 24.22
N GLN A 228 7.77 -4.85 23.22
CA GLN A 228 6.82 -5.97 23.18
C GLN A 228 7.44 -7.23 22.60
N PHE A 229 8.30 -7.06 21.59
CA PHE A 229 8.90 -8.16 20.83
C PHE A 229 10.43 -8.06 20.84
N PRO A 230 11.09 -8.25 22.00
CA PRO A 230 12.55 -8.13 22.09
C PRO A 230 13.29 -9.17 21.24
N ASP A 231 12.65 -10.33 21.00
CA ASP A 231 13.15 -11.40 20.14
C ASP A 231 12.58 -11.33 18.71
N GLY A 232 11.94 -10.20 18.35
CA GLY A 232 11.38 -9.98 17.03
C GLY A 232 12.43 -9.79 15.94
N ASP A 233 11.97 -9.90 14.71
CA ASP A 233 12.79 -9.81 13.50
C ASP A 233 12.57 -8.48 12.78
N VAL A 234 13.66 -7.76 12.53
CA VAL A 234 13.66 -6.47 11.83
C VAL A 234 14.18 -6.66 10.41
N LEU A 235 13.50 -6.08 9.43
CA LEU A 235 13.95 -6.09 8.03
C LEU A 235 15.36 -5.50 7.93
N SER A 236 16.26 -6.24 7.30
CA SER A 236 17.66 -5.89 7.12
C SER A 236 17.85 -4.87 5.99
N ARG A 237 18.92 -4.07 6.07
CA ARG A 237 19.42 -3.24 4.97
C ARG A 237 20.09 -4.07 3.84
N ASP A 238 20.30 -5.36 4.05
CA ASP A 238 20.77 -6.30 3.01
C ASP A 238 19.59 -6.72 2.10
N THR A 239 19.19 -5.80 1.23
CA THR A 239 18.05 -5.96 0.30
C THR A 239 18.48 -6.32 -1.12
N GLY A 240 19.79 -6.55 -1.34
CA GLY A 240 20.38 -6.67 -2.68
C GLY A 240 20.57 -5.35 -3.43
N ASN A 241 20.17 -4.22 -2.84
CA ASN A 241 20.30 -2.89 -3.45
C ASN A 241 21.19 -1.96 -2.61
N ALA A 242 22.08 -1.22 -3.27
CA ALA A 242 22.88 -0.17 -2.65
C ALA A 242 22.06 1.14 -2.58
N LYS A 243 21.43 1.39 -1.44
CA LYS A 243 20.66 2.61 -1.17
C LYS A 243 21.17 3.32 0.09
N PHE A 244 20.87 4.61 0.20
CA PHE A 244 21.21 5.43 1.37
C PHE A 244 20.10 5.35 2.42
N TYR A 245 19.88 4.17 3.00
CA TYR A 245 18.88 3.98 4.06
C TYR A 245 19.12 4.94 5.23
N GLY A 246 18.03 5.50 5.75
CA GLY A 246 18.06 6.58 6.75
C GLY A 246 18.00 7.99 6.13
N HIS A 247 18.14 8.10 4.81
CA HIS A 247 17.83 9.31 4.05
C HIS A 247 16.67 9.03 3.10
N SER A 248 15.68 9.92 3.07
CA SER A 248 14.56 9.76 2.15
C SER A 248 14.93 10.25 0.75
N PRO A 249 14.67 9.47 -0.32
CA PRO A 249 14.79 9.95 -1.71
C PRO A 249 13.69 10.95 -2.07
N TYR A 250 12.63 11.05 -1.27
CA TYR A 250 11.53 12.00 -1.47
C TYR A 250 11.90 13.40 -0.94
N GLY A 251 12.98 13.54 -0.15
CA GLY A 251 13.38 14.85 0.40
C GLY A 251 12.24 15.55 1.14
N ASP A 252 11.96 16.80 0.78
CA ASP A 252 10.86 17.60 1.34
C ASP A 252 9.47 17.23 0.81
N LEU A 253 9.29 16.21 -0.04
CA LEU A 253 7.93 15.78 -0.47
C LEU A 253 7.04 15.33 0.70
N PHE A 254 7.63 14.98 1.84
CA PHE A 254 6.88 14.75 3.09
C PHE A 254 6.28 16.02 3.68
N SER A 255 6.84 17.19 3.36
CA SER A 255 6.14 18.46 3.51
C SER A 255 5.10 18.50 2.41
N VAL A 256 3.83 18.32 2.77
CA VAL A 256 2.59 18.34 1.96
C VAL A 256 2.39 19.58 1.05
N THR A 257 3.44 20.36 0.82
CA THR A 257 3.49 21.58 0.01
C THR A 257 3.98 21.36 -1.42
N ASN A 258 4.55 20.21 -1.79
CA ASN A 258 4.87 19.94 -3.19
C ASN A 258 3.63 19.44 -3.96
N THR A 259 3.00 20.38 -4.65
CA THR A 259 1.75 20.25 -5.41
C THR A 259 1.87 19.42 -6.70
N ALA A 260 3.07 19.07 -7.17
CA ALA A 260 3.23 18.39 -8.46
C ALA A 260 2.72 16.93 -8.46
N LEU A 261 2.83 16.24 -7.33
CA LEU A 261 2.35 14.85 -7.17
C LEU A 261 1.25 14.72 -6.09
N SER A 262 0.94 15.83 -5.40
CA SER A 262 -0.14 15.92 -4.44
C SER A 262 -1.42 16.37 -5.16
N PHE A 263 -2.34 15.43 -5.38
CA PHE A 263 -3.70 15.70 -5.83
C PHE A 263 -4.60 16.21 -4.69
N ALA A 264 -4.00 16.74 -3.62
CA ALA A 264 -4.73 17.33 -2.50
C ALA A 264 -5.75 18.35 -3.02
N ARG A 265 -6.97 18.28 -2.49
CA ARG A 265 -8.00 19.29 -2.73
C ARG A 265 -7.66 20.53 -1.91
N PRO A 266 -7.20 21.64 -2.52
CA PRO A 266 -6.78 22.81 -1.75
C PRO A 266 -7.95 23.46 -1.00
N ASP A 267 -9.17 23.21 -1.47
CA ASP A 267 -10.45 23.68 -0.93
C ASP A 267 -11.02 22.76 0.17
N ASP A 268 -10.46 21.56 0.37
CA ASP A 268 -10.91 20.67 1.46
C ASP A 268 -10.36 21.13 2.81
N THR A 269 -11.20 21.84 3.55
CA THR A 269 -10.90 22.42 4.87
C THR A 269 -11.33 21.53 6.03
N ARG A 270 -11.76 20.28 5.79
CA ARG A 270 -12.28 19.39 6.85
C ARG A 270 -11.20 19.02 7.87
N LEU A 271 -9.96 18.81 7.41
CA LEU A 271 -8.74 18.56 8.19
C LEU A 271 -7.49 19.11 7.47
N PRO A 272 -6.37 19.36 8.19
CA PRO A 272 -5.06 19.55 7.57
C PRO A 272 -4.72 18.42 6.61
N HIS A 273 -4.01 18.71 5.52
CA HIS A 273 -3.68 17.72 4.49
C HIS A 273 -2.84 16.56 5.01
N ASP A 274 -1.91 16.84 5.92
CA ASP A 274 -1.03 15.89 6.60
C ASP A 274 -1.64 15.29 7.88
N ALA A 275 -2.91 15.57 8.19
CA ALA A 275 -3.57 14.96 9.34
C ALA A 275 -3.60 13.43 9.16
N PHE A 276 -3.12 12.70 10.16
CA PHE A 276 -3.11 11.24 10.14
C PHE A 276 -4.50 10.71 10.49
N ILE A 277 -5.06 9.91 9.60
CA ILE A 277 -6.42 9.36 9.72
C ILE A 277 -6.42 7.84 9.66
N PHE A 278 -7.47 7.26 10.21
CA PHE A 278 -7.91 5.89 9.96
C PHE A 278 -9.18 5.93 9.12
N GLY A 279 -9.14 5.30 7.96
CA GLY A 279 -10.25 5.16 7.02
C GLY A 279 -10.83 3.75 7.03
N ILE A 280 -12.15 3.65 6.97
CA ILE A 280 -12.89 2.40 6.76
C ILE A 280 -13.89 2.56 5.62
N ILE A 281 -14.22 1.44 4.99
CA ILE A 281 -15.28 1.34 3.99
C ILE A 281 -16.26 0.26 4.47
N VAL A 282 -17.54 0.60 4.59
CA VAL A 282 -18.62 -0.31 5.00
C VAL A 282 -19.76 -0.13 4.00
N ASP A 283 -20.13 -1.21 3.30
CA ASP A 283 -21.07 -1.20 2.18
C ASP A 283 -20.88 0.00 1.24
N ASN A 284 -19.63 0.21 0.80
CA ASN A 284 -19.21 1.27 -0.14
C ASN A 284 -19.32 2.71 0.37
N LYS A 285 -19.66 2.90 1.64
CA LYS A 285 -19.58 4.20 2.28
C LYS A 285 -18.27 4.30 3.04
N ALA A 286 -17.58 5.42 2.84
CA ALA A 286 -16.31 5.69 3.49
C ALA A 286 -16.51 6.53 4.77
N LYS A 287 -15.72 6.23 5.79
CA LYS A 287 -15.59 7.08 6.99
C LYS A 287 -14.14 7.16 7.43
N ALA A 288 -13.72 8.36 7.81
CA ALA A 288 -12.40 8.64 8.36
C ALA A 288 -12.49 9.05 9.83
N TYR A 289 -11.45 8.71 10.59
CA TYR A 289 -11.27 9.08 11.98
C TYR A 289 -9.92 9.77 12.14
N HIS A 290 -9.93 11.01 12.62
CA HIS A 290 -8.70 11.74 12.94
C HIS A 290 -8.02 11.10 14.15
N VAL A 291 -6.83 10.51 13.96
CA VAL A 291 -6.18 9.68 14.98
C VAL A 291 -5.87 10.47 16.25
N ASP A 292 -5.42 11.73 16.13
CA ASP A 292 -5.12 12.58 17.28
C ASP A 292 -6.36 12.90 18.13
N ALA A 293 -7.53 13.02 17.49
CA ALA A 293 -8.80 13.19 18.20
C ALA A 293 -9.15 11.96 19.04
N ILE A 294 -8.88 10.76 18.51
CA ILE A 294 -9.06 9.50 19.24
C ILE A 294 -8.07 9.41 20.40
N LYS A 295 -6.77 9.68 20.16
CA LYS A 295 -5.74 9.68 21.20
C LYS A 295 -6.10 10.62 22.37
N LYS A 296 -6.62 11.81 22.05
CA LYS A 296 -7.06 12.80 23.06
C LYS A 296 -8.23 12.29 23.92
N LYS A 297 -9.17 11.55 23.33
CA LYS A 297 -10.32 10.96 24.05
C LYS A 297 -9.96 9.64 24.77
N GLY A 298 -8.95 8.92 24.29
CA GLY A 298 -8.55 7.59 24.75
C GLY A 298 -9.37 6.47 24.11
N GLU A 299 -10.69 6.62 24.05
CA GLU A 299 -11.59 5.68 23.37
C GLU A 299 -12.72 6.42 22.65
N VAL A 300 -13.11 5.92 21.48
CA VAL A 300 -14.29 6.35 20.73
C VAL A 300 -15.10 5.13 20.32
N VAL A 301 -16.39 5.16 20.62
CA VAL A 301 -17.37 4.21 20.08
C VAL A 301 -18.23 4.96 19.07
N ASP A 302 -18.32 4.43 17.87
CA ASP A 302 -19.04 5.04 16.75
C ASP A 302 -19.84 3.98 16.01
N THR A 303 -21.03 4.34 15.52
CA THR A 303 -21.84 3.45 14.68
C THR A 303 -21.86 4.03 13.28
N PHE A 304 -21.47 3.21 12.30
CA PHE A 304 -21.40 3.59 10.91
C PHE A 304 -22.00 2.50 10.05
N ASN A 305 -22.98 2.89 9.23
CA ASN A 305 -23.72 2.01 8.34
C ASN A 305 -24.24 0.70 9.00
N GLY A 306 -24.77 0.83 10.22
CA GLY A 306 -25.36 -0.30 10.97
C GLY A 306 -24.35 -1.14 11.75
N GLU A 307 -23.05 -0.90 11.60
CA GLU A 307 -21.99 -1.56 12.35
C GLU A 307 -21.42 -0.66 13.45
N THR A 308 -21.08 -1.24 14.60
CA THR A 308 -20.46 -0.50 15.70
C THR A 308 -18.96 -0.74 15.73
N PHE A 309 -18.19 0.34 15.74
CA PHE A 309 -16.75 0.33 15.83
C PHE A 309 -16.27 0.95 17.14
N VAL A 310 -15.18 0.41 17.67
CA VAL A 310 -14.50 0.89 18.87
C VAL A 310 -13.06 1.20 18.50
N LEU A 311 -12.65 2.45 18.62
CA LEU A 311 -11.27 2.89 18.43
C LEU A 311 -10.66 3.17 19.80
N ARG A 312 -9.57 2.49 20.13
CA ARG A 312 -8.88 2.60 21.43
C ARG A 312 -7.43 2.99 21.26
N HIS A 313 -7.00 4.02 21.98
CA HIS A 313 -5.59 4.36 22.13
C HIS A 313 -4.94 3.46 23.18
N ASN A 314 -3.98 2.65 22.73
CA ASN A 314 -3.03 2.00 23.62
C ASN A 314 -1.89 2.99 23.92
N LYS A 315 -1.85 3.47 25.17
CA LYS A 315 -0.86 4.46 25.61
C LYS A 315 0.57 3.92 25.67
N ASP A 316 0.73 2.63 25.95
CA ASP A 316 2.07 2.02 26.07
C ASP A 316 2.73 1.92 24.70
N LEU A 317 1.94 1.69 23.65
CA LEU A 317 2.42 1.63 22.26
C LEU A 317 2.31 2.93 21.48
N ASP A 318 1.63 3.92 22.06
CA ASP A 318 1.14 5.12 21.37
C ASP A 318 0.42 4.83 20.02
N VAL A 319 -0.35 3.74 19.97
CA VAL A 319 -1.09 3.30 18.77
C VAL A 319 -2.59 3.31 19.01
N VAL A 320 -3.37 3.71 18.02
CA VAL A 320 -4.83 3.51 18.04
C VAL A 320 -5.12 2.19 17.33
N ARG A 321 -5.99 1.36 17.91
CA ARG A 321 -6.50 0.14 17.28
C ARG A 321 -8.01 0.21 17.15
N MET A 322 -8.52 -0.35 16.06
CA MET A 322 -9.94 -0.35 15.75
C MET A 322 -10.51 -1.76 15.85
N PHE A 323 -11.71 -1.86 16.40
CA PHE A 323 -12.42 -3.10 16.61
C PHE A 323 -13.85 -2.95 16.11
N LYS A 324 -14.39 -4.00 15.49
CA LYS A 324 -15.81 -4.14 15.20
C LYS A 324 -16.48 -4.90 16.35
N LYS A 325 -17.59 -4.36 16.86
CA LYS A 325 -18.42 -5.07 17.84
C LYS A 325 -19.24 -6.15 17.14
N LEU A 326 -19.16 -7.36 17.66
CA LEU A 326 -19.89 -8.52 17.15
C LEU A 326 -21.25 -8.66 17.85
N PRO A 327 -22.26 -9.28 17.20
CA PRO A 327 -23.59 -9.48 17.81
C PRO A 327 -23.58 -10.26 19.13
N ASN A 328 -22.57 -11.10 19.35
CA ASN A 328 -22.39 -11.87 20.58
C ASN A 328 -21.75 -11.05 21.74
N GLY A 329 -21.53 -9.75 21.54
CA GLY A 329 -20.88 -8.86 22.51
C GLY A 329 -19.35 -8.91 22.50
N GLY A 330 -18.75 -9.80 21.68
CA GLY A 330 -17.32 -9.83 21.44
C GLY A 330 -16.85 -8.70 20.52
N GLU A 331 -15.54 -8.62 20.33
CA GLU A 331 -14.91 -7.65 19.46
C GLU A 331 -13.91 -8.32 18.54
N GLU A 332 -13.90 -7.91 17.28
CA GLU A 332 -12.96 -8.35 16.28
C GLU A 332 -12.05 -7.19 15.90
N ARG A 333 -10.73 -7.39 15.93
CA ARG A 333 -9.79 -6.37 15.46
C ARG A 333 -9.93 -6.21 13.96
N ILE A 334 -10.15 -4.98 13.51
CA ILE A 334 -10.13 -4.64 12.09
C ILE A 334 -8.94 -3.72 11.78
N VAL A 335 -8.52 -3.71 10.52
CA VAL A 335 -7.40 -2.90 10.06
C VAL A 335 -7.96 -1.75 9.25
N PRO A 336 -7.99 -0.53 9.80
CA PRO A 336 -8.33 0.62 8.98
C PRO A 336 -7.18 0.89 8.01
N VAL A 337 -7.51 1.46 6.84
CA VAL A 337 -6.49 2.07 5.99
C VAL A 337 -6.01 3.32 6.70
N SER A 338 -4.71 3.43 6.96
CA SER A 338 -4.16 4.59 7.67
C SER A 338 -3.21 5.38 6.79
N GLY A 339 -3.27 6.70 6.87
CA GLY A 339 -2.47 7.59 6.04
C GLY A 339 -2.86 9.05 6.24
N PHE A 340 -2.36 9.91 5.36
CA PHE A 340 -2.68 11.33 5.37
C PHE A 340 -4.05 11.62 4.76
N TRP A 341 -4.74 12.58 5.37
CA TRP A 341 -6.08 13.02 5.00
C TRP A 341 -6.19 13.36 3.51
N PHE A 342 -5.22 14.07 2.94
CA PHE A 342 -5.32 14.53 1.55
C PHE A 342 -5.50 13.39 0.55
N SER A 343 -4.83 12.24 0.77
CA SER A 343 -4.92 11.11 -0.15
C SER A 343 -6.25 10.38 0.02
N TRP A 344 -6.66 10.13 1.27
CA TRP A 344 -7.94 9.50 1.58
C TRP A 344 -9.13 10.29 1.04
N ALA A 345 -9.17 11.60 1.30
CA ALA A 345 -10.27 12.47 0.91
C ALA A 345 -10.43 12.59 -0.62
N VAL A 346 -9.35 12.43 -1.38
CA VAL A 346 -9.40 12.45 -2.84
C VAL A 346 -9.93 11.12 -3.38
N ALA A 347 -9.54 9.98 -2.78
CA ALA A 347 -10.07 8.66 -3.13
C ALA A 347 -11.53 8.46 -2.66
N HIS A 348 -11.93 9.13 -1.59
CA HIS A 348 -13.24 9.04 -0.94
C HIS A 348 -13.82 10.42 -0.63
N PRO A 349 -14.25 11.20 -1.65
CA PRO A 349 -14.68 12.59 -1.47
C PRO A 349 -15.85 12.74 -0.49
N GLU A 350 -16.81 11.82 -0.56
CA GLU A 350 -18.01 11.77 0.28
C GLU A 350 -17.78 11.13 1.65
N THR A 351 -16.52 10.90 2.05
CA THR A 351 -16.20 10.28 3.34
C THR A 351 -16.81 11.08 4.49
N GLU A 352 -17.52 10.37 5.39
CA GLU A 352 -17.83 10.92 6.70
C GLU A 352 -16.53 11.11 7.49
N LEU A 353 -16.54 12.02 8.46
CA LEU A 353 -15.35 12.34 9.25
C LEU A 353 -15.67 12.49 10.74
N HIS A 354 -14.96 11.73 11.57
CA HIS A 354 -14.86 11.95 13.01
C HIS A 354 -13.58 12.75 13.32
N LYS A 355 -13.69 13.89 14.00
CA LYS A 355 -12.55 14.76 14.33
C LYS A 355 -12.61 15.38 15.72
#